data_AF-A0A9E6FD24-F1
#
_entry.id   AF-A0A9E6FD24-F1
#
_cell.length_a   1.000
_cell.length_b   1.000
_cell.length_c   1.000
_cell.angle_alpha   90.00
_cell.angle_beta   90.00
_cell.angle_gamma   90.00
#
_symmetry.space_group_name_H-M   'P 1'
#
loop_
_entity.id
_entity.type
_entity.pdbx_description
1 polymer ?
#
loop_
_entity_poly.entity_id
_entity_poly.type
_entity_poly.pdbx_seq_one_letter_code
_entity_poly.pdbx_strand_id
1 'polypeptide(L)'
;MVRIILFFVSIFTLLFSSSCGKLGEEKQIHTKLSDQKEIKKDIPKKEERKTSGERKTPYIGCNWEKKTGAGLELWVQNCRIKGKNLTINANETLPGYFYEVDSGSGFISQKLAIQVFKNPEAKTIEDSLQKIWEKINTQNTINKNNCKFKKDINLSDKESEAYTLIKTGTGMSQTGTTCGDYEYIENGNKKYFKIFLKRITKPIFINQTKDKQLFDEKNIKLIN
;
A
#
# COMPACT_ATOMS: atom_id res chain seq x y z
N MET A 1 -24.05 40.99 13.14
CA MET A 1 -22.92 41.56 13.90
C MET A 1 -22.80 40.80 15.22
N VAL A 2 -21.98 39.75 15.30
CA VAL A 2 -21.46 39.16 16.55
C VAL A 2 -20.11 38.50 16.22
N ARG A 3 -19.05 38.92 16.91
CA ARG A 3 -17.68 38.38 16.90
C ARG A 3 -17.57 37.29 17.97
N ILE A 4 -16.87 36.19 17.70
CA ILE A 4 -16.16 35.42 18.75
C ILE A 4 -14.81 34.96 18.20
N ILE A 5 -13.75 35.47 18.83
CA ILE A 5 -12.34 35.07 18.73
C ILE A 5 -12.09 34.09 19.88
N LEU A 6 -11.41 32.97 19.64
CA LEU A 6 -10.81 32.17 20.71
C LEU A 6 -9.40 31.72 20.30
N PHE A 7 -8.42 32.29 21.01
CA PHE A 7 -7.03 31.86 21.11
C PHE A 7 -6.95 30.56 21.93
N PHE A 8 -6.02 29.65 21.59
CA PHE A 8 -5.41 28.77 22.58
C PHE A 8 -3.92 28.53 22.26
N VAL A 9 -3.09 28.91 23.24
CA VAL A 9 -1.66 28.67 23.37
C VAL A 9 -1.48 27.59 24.45
N SER A 10 -0.54 26.66 24.26
CA SER A 10 0.24 25.93 25.30
C SER A 10 1.13 24.90 24.58
N ILE A 11 2.46 25.07 24.48
CA ILE A 11 3.52 24.82 25.48
C ILE A 11 3.40 23.44 26.14
N PHE A 12 4.28 22.51 25.75
CA PHE A 12 4.76 21.43 26.62
C PHE A 12 6.19 21.03 26.25
N THR A 13 7.13 21.51 27.05
CA THR A 13 8.49 20.99 27.22
C THR A 13 8.44 19.77 28.13
N LEU A 14 9.14 18.68 27.78
CA LEU A 14 9.47 17.63 28.75
C LEU A 14 10.94 17.19 28.58
N LEU A 15 11.66 17.42 29.67
CA LEU A 15 13.01 17.00 30.00
C LEU A 15 13.07 15.47 30.16
N PHE A 16 14.18 14.86 29.72
CA PHE A 16 14.62 13.56 30.23
C PHE A 16 16.03 13.71 30.81
N SER A 17 16.10 13.64 32.14
CA SER A 17 17.31 13.31 32.90
C SER A 17 17.14 11.91 33.48
N SER A 18 18.12 11.04 33.30
CA SER A 18 18.31 9.82 34.09
C SER A 18 19.77 9.37 33.97
N SER A 19 20.54 9.65 35.01
CA SER A 19 21.79 8.96 35.34
C SER A 19 21.46 7.68 36.09
N CYS A 20 22.22 6.59 35.88
CA CYS A 20 22.93 5.87 36.93
C CYS A 20 23.34 4.44 36.49
N GLY A 21 24.66 4.18 36.57
CA GLY A 21 25.21 2.99 37.22
C GLY A 21 25.25 1.66 36.46
N LYS A 22 26.44 1.26 36.01
CA LYS A 22 26.88 -0.15 36.04
C LYS A 22 28.35 -0.24 36.44
N LEU A 23 28.59 -0.75 37.66
CA LEU A 23 29.83 -1.42 38.05
C LEU A 23 29.97 -2.73 37.26
N GLY A 24 31.22 -3.07 36.95
CA GLY A 24 31.58 -4.24 36.17
C GLY A 24 31.70 -5.53 36.97
N GLU A 25 31.95 -6.61 36.23
CA GLU A 25 32.79 -7.73 36.64
C GLU A 25 33.23 -8.49 35.39
N GLU A 26 34.53 -8.47 35.12
CA GLU A 26 35.23 -9.41 34.24
C GLU A 26 35.31 -10.77 34.92
N LYS A 27 34.97 -11.85 34.22
CA LYS A 27 35.67 -13.13 34.36
C LYS A 27 35.85 -13.82 33.01
N GLN A 28 37.12 -14.07 32.71
CA GLN A 28 37.66 -14.79 31.57
C GLN A 28 37.15 -16.23 31.53
N ILE A 29 36.86 -16.73 30.32
CA ILE A 29 36.69 -18.15 30.05
C ILE A 29 37.76 -18.55 29.04
N HIS A 30 38.74 -19.32 29.50
CA HIS A 30 39.62 -20.13 28.66
C HIS A 30 39.41 -21.60 29.02
N THR A 31 38.74 -22.37 28.16
CA THR A 31 39.03 -23.80 28.01
C THR A 31 38.64 -24.25 26.60
N LYS A 32 39.64 -24.69 25.83
CA LYS A 32 39.52 -25.43 24.57
C LYS A 32 39.77 -26.92 24.85
N LEU A 33 39.38 -27.74 23.87
CA LEU A 33 39.47 -29.20 23.71
C LEU A 33 38.26 -29.97 24.28
N SER A 34 37.71 -30.98 23.61
CA SER A 34 37.88 -31.53 22.26
C SER A 34 36.80 -32.60 22.09
N ASP A 35 36.38 -32.82 20.84
CA ASP A 35 35.91 -34.10 20.29
C ASP A 35 34.86 -34.91 21.05
N GLN A 36 33.60 -34.80 20.61
CA GLN A 36 32.82 -36.00 20.32
C GLN A 36 32.09 -35.88 18.99
N LYS A 37 32.39 -36.88 18.17
CA LYS A 37 31.95 -37.14 16.81
C LYS A 37 30.65 -37.93 16.91
N GLU A 38 29.50 -37.30 16.65
CA GLU A 38 28.25 -38.03 16.39
C GLU A 38 27.74 -37.75 14.98
N ILE A 39 27.76 -38.82 14.20
CA ILE A 39 27.19 -38.97 12.88
C ILE A 39 25.67 -38.93 13.03
N LYS A 40 25.02 -37.84 12.59
CA LYS A 40 23.57 -37.83 12.34
C LYS A 40 23.30 -37.68 10.85
N LYS A 41 23.11 -38.86 10.24
CA LYS A 41 22.31 -39.20 9.06
C LYS A 41 21.78 -37.99 8.27
N ASP A 42 22.34 -37.82 7.08
CA ASP A 42 21.72 -37.11 5.97
C ASP A 42 20.33 -37.72 5.68
N ILE A 43 19.30 -37.02 6.12
CA ILE A 43 17.98 -37.12 5.51
C ILE A 43 18.06 -36.19 4.30
N PRO A 44 17.91 -36.68 3.06
CA PRO A 44 17.92 -35.80 1.91
C PRO A 44 16.76 -34.84 2.06
N LYS A 45 17.09 -33.59 2.37
CA LYS A 45 16.17 -32.47 2.34
C LYS A 45 15.76 -32.36 0.88
N LYS A 46 14.63 -32.99 0.56
CA LYS A 46 13.98 -32.92 -0.75
C LYS A 46 13.93 -31.43 -1.07
N GLU A 47 14.74 -31.00 -2.04
CA GLU A 47 14.62 -29.69 -2.65
C GLU A 47 13.19 -29.61 -3.18
N GLU A 48 12.31 -29.04 -2.38
CA GLU A 48 11.05 -28.51 -2.89
C GLU A 48 11.45 -27.44 -3.91
N ARG A 49 11.31 -27.83 -5.19
CA ARG A 49 11.28 -26.91 -6.31
C ARG A 49 10.42 -25.72 -5.90
N LYS A 50 11.06 -24.57 -5.67
CA LYS A 50 10.39 -23.28 -5.51
C LYS A 50 9.51 -23.03 -6.72
N THR A 51 8.22 -23.35 -6.58
CA THR A 51 7.19 -22.89 -7.49
C THR A 51 7.06 -21.38 -7.33
N SER A 52 7.07 -20.66 -8.44
CA SER A 52 6.81 -19.22 -8.52
C SER A 52 5.55 -18.83 -7.74
N GLY A 53 5.66 -17.93 -6.76
CA GLY A 53 4.48 -17.29 -6.14
C GLY A 53 4.42 -17.17 -4.62
N GLU A 54 5.49 -17.42 -3.87
CA GLU A 54 5.45 -17.22 -2.42
C GLU A 54 5.29 -15.75 -2.04
N ARG A 55 4.26 -15.48 -1.23
CA ARG A 55 3.99 -14.18 -0.60
C ARG A 55 5.20 -13.74 0.23
N LYS A 56 5.52 -12.44 0.21
CA LYS A 56 6.56 -11.88 1.09
C LYS A 56 6.24 -12.22 2.54
N THR A 57 7.25 -12.49 3.37
CA THR A 57 7.08 -12.65 4.81
C THR A 57 6.33 -11.44 5.39
N PRO A 58 5.31 -11.63 6.26
CA PRO A 58 4.67 -10.52 6.95
C PRO A 58 5.67 -9.63 7.68
N TYR A 59 5.34 -8.35 7.81
CA TYR A 59 6.10 -7.47 8.70
C TYR A 59 5.93 -7.91 10.16
N ILE A 60 6.89 -7.55 11.02
CA ILE A 60 6.80 -7.81 12.46
C ILE A 60 5.49 -7.23 13.02
N GLY A 61 4.74 -8.06 13.75
CA GLY A 61 3.44 -7.68 14.30
C GLY A 61 2.29 -7.71 13.30
N CYS A 62 2.49 -8.30 12.12
CA CYS A 62 1.47 -8.45 11.08
C CYS A 62 1.24 -9.91 10.69
N ASN A 63 0.04 -10.21 10.22
CA ASN A 63 -0.31 -11.51 9.63
C ASN A 63 -1.01 -11.31 8.29
N TRP A 64 -0.75 -12.23 7.35
CA TRP A 64 -1.49 -12.27 6.09
C TRP A 64 -2.90 -12.81 6.31
N GLU A 65 -3.88 -12.08 5.81
CA GLU A 65 -5.28 -12.47 5.78
C GLU A 65 -5.81 -12.31 4.35
N LYS A 66 -6.66 -13.23 3.90
CA LYS A 66 -7.33 -13.13 2.62
C LYS A 66 -8.62 -12.33 2.80
N LYS A 67 -8.82 -11.28 2.00
CA LYS A 67 -10.04 -10.46 1.98
C LYS A 67 -10.74 -10.56 0.64
N THR A 68 -12.06 -10.52 0.69
CA THR A 68 -12.96 -10.60 -0.47
C THR A 68 -14.02 -9.51 -0.33
N GLY A 69 -14.29 -8.78 -1.40
CA GLY A 69 -15.20 -7.63 -1.38
C GLY A 69 -14.87 -6.61 -2.48
N ALA A 70 -15.77 -5.66 -2.73
CA ALA A 70 -15.61 -4.60 -3.73
C ALA A 70 -15.19 -5.08 -5.14
N GLY A 71 -15.56 -6.32 -5.52
CA GLY A 71 -15.19 -6.92 -6.81
C GLY A 71 -13.76 -7.48 -6.88
N LEU A 72 -13.06 -7.61 -5.75
CA LEU A 72 -11.73 -8.23 -5.66
C LEU A 72 -11.64 -9.30 -4.59
N GLU A 73 -10.69 -10.19 -4.79
CA GLU A 73 -10.11 -11.07 -3.78
C GLU A 73 -8.60 -10.76 -3.71
N LEU A 74 -8.05 -10.51 -2.53
CA LEU A 74 -6.63 -10.26 -2.33
C LEU A 74 -6.15 -10.65 -0.94
N TRP A 75 -4.82 -10.76 -0.78
CA TRP A 75 -4.19 -10.91 0.51
C TRP A 75 -3.78 -9.54 1.06
N VAL A 76 -4.10 -9.29 2.32
CA VAL A 76 -3.76 -8.07 3.07
C VAL A 76 -3.01 -8.43 4.35
N GLN A 77 -2.17 -7.52 4.83
CA GLN A 77 -1.54 -7.66 6.14
C GLN A 77 -2.39 -6.93 7.17
N ASN A 78 -2.83 -7.66 8.19
CA ASN A 78 -3.43 -7.09 9.39
C ASN A 78 -2.32 -6.92 10.44
N CYS A 79 -2.07 -5.68 10.84
CA CYS A 79 -0.92 -5.29 11.64
C CYS A 79 -1.35 -4.69 12.98
N ARG A 80 -0.74 -5.14 14.08
CA ARG A 80 -0.90 -4.49 15.39
C ARG A 80 0.33 -3.65 15.69
N ILE A 81 0.21 -2.33 15.60
CA ILE A 81 1.32 -1.38 15.77
C ILE A 81 0.96 -0.39 16.87
N LYS A 82 1.81 -0.29 17.91
CA LYS A 82 1.64 0.64 19.04
C LYS A 82 0.22 0.58 19.66
N GLY A 83 -0.32 -0.63 19.79
CA GLY A 83 -1.65 -0.86 20.37
C GLY A 83 -2.84 -0.62 19.43
N LYS A 84 -2.63 -0.17 18.19
CA LYS A 84 -3.70 0.01 17.18
C LYS A 84 -3.62 -1.05 16.09
N ASN A 85 -4.78 -1.50 15.62
CA ASN A 85 -4.86 -2.38 14.46
C ASN A 85 -4.88 -1.52 13.18
N LEU A 86 -4.00 -1.84 12.24
CA LEU A 86 -3.90 -1.26 10.91
C LEU A 86 -4.16 -2.38 9.91
N THR A 87 -5.14 -2.19 9.04
CA THR A 87 -5.50 -3.18 8.02
C THR A 87 -5.94 -2.49 6.74
N ILE A 88 -6.24 -3.31 5.73
CA ILE A 88 -6.95 -2.88 4.53
C ILE A 88 -8.25 -3.69 4.44
N ASN A 89 -9.38 -2.99 4.39
CA ASN A 89 -10.70 -3.61 4.27
C ASN A 89 -11.43 -3.10 3.03
N ALA A 90 -12.33 -3.94 2.50
CA ALA A 90 -13.30 -3.51 1.51
C ALA A 90 -14.30 -2.55 2.18
N ASN A 91 -14.59 -1.45 1.52
CA ASN A 91 -15.68 -0.56 1.91
C ASN A 91 -16.82 -0.73 0.90
N GLU A 92 -18.03 -0.99 1.39
CA GLU A 92 -19.19 -1.22 0.53
C GLU A 92 -19.84 0.10 0.07
N THR A 93 -19.70 1.16 0.86
CA THR A 93 -20.23 2.50 0.57
C THR A 93 -19.34 3.25 -0.42
N LEU A 94 -18.02 3.12 -0.27
CA LEU A 94 -17.03 3.68 -1.19
C LEU A 94 -16.41 2.52 -1.98
N PRO A 95 -16.62 2.41 -3.30
CA PRO A 95 -16.25 1.21 -4.05
C PRO A 95 -14.74 1.02 -4.08
N GLY A 96 -14.22 0.16 -3.19
CA GLY A 96 -12.80 -0.13 -3.12
C GLY A 96 -12.35 -0.71 -1.78
N TYR A 97 -11.03 -0.76 -1.62
CA TYR A 97 -10.34 -1.12 -0.40
C TYR A 97 -9.65 0.10 0.18
N PHE A 98 -9.71 0.26 1.49
CA PHE A 98 -9.20 1.41 2.21
C PHE A 98 -8.23 0.97 3.29
N TYR A 99 -7.19 1.77 3.51
CA TYR A 99 -6.37 1.69 4.71
C TYR A 99 -7.20 2.11 5.89
N GLU A 100 -7.31 1.27 6.91
CA GLU A 100 -8.12 1.54 8.10
C GLU A 100 -7.31 1.38 9.36
N VAL A 101 -7.58 2.27 10.32
CA VAL A 101 -6.99 2.24 11.65
C VAL A 101 -8.10 2.08 12.65
N ASP A 102 -7.91 1.16 13.59
CA ASP A 102 -8.79 0.95 14.73
C ASP A 102 -8.66 2.13 15.71
N SER A 103 -9.78 2.83 15.95
CA SER A 103 -9.89 3.94 16.90
C SER A 103 -10.41 3.51 18.28
N GLY A 104 -10.64 2.20 18.51
CA GLY A 104 -11.27 1.66 19.71
C GLY A 104 -12.79 1.65 19.66
N SER A 105 -13.41 2.54 18.87
CA SER A 105 -14.85 2.57 18.58
C SER A 105 -15.22 1.91 17.25
N GLY A 106 -14.23 1.39 16.51
CA GLY A 106 -14.37 0.84 15.18
C GLY A 106 -13.19 1.19 14.27
N PHE A 107 -13.26 0.73 13.03
CA PHE A 107 -12.27 1.07 12.01
C PHE A 107 -12.63 2.39 11.33
N ILE A 108 -11.64 3.28 11.21
CA ILE A 108 -11.78 4.55 10.48
C ILE A 108 -10.96 4.45 9.20
N SER A 109 -11.64 4.53 8.05
CA SER A 109 -10.99 4.58 6.74
C SER A 109 -10.17 5.88 6.61
N GLN A 110 -8.87 5.73 6.34
CA GLN A 110 -7.91 6.85 6.26
C GLN A 110 -7.63 7.26 4.82
N LYS A 111 -7.48 6.28 3.93
CA LYS A 111 -7.02 6.51 2.56
C LYS A 111 -7.44 5.36 1.64
N LEU A 112 -7.77 5.68 0.40
CA LEU A 112 -8.00 4.68 -0.65
C LEU A 112 -6.71 3.87 -0.92
N ALA A 113 -6.82 2.55 -0.89
CA ALA A 113 -5.75 1.61 -1.23
C ALA A 113 -5.94 1.03 -2.63
N ILE A 114 -7.15 0.55 -2.94
CA ILE A 114 -7.48 -0.03 -4.25
C ILE A 114 -8.89 0.40 -4.64
N GLN A 115 -9.11 0.81 -5.89
CA GLN A 115 -10.46 1.08 -6.40
C GLN A 115 -10.71 0.32 -7.69
N VAL A 116 -11.86 -0.33 -7.79
CA VAL A 116 -12.30 -1.00 -9.02
C VAL A 116 -13.20 -0.05 -9.81
N PHE A 117 -12.87 0.15 -11.07
CA PHE A 117 -13.70 0.87 -12.02
C PHE A 117 -14.56 -0.11 -12.80
N LYS A 118 -15.74 0.34 -13.25
CA LYS A 118 -16.65 -0.46 -14.08
C LYS A 118 -16.87 0.30 -15.39
N ASN A 119 -16.36 -0.27 -16.48
CA ASN A 119 -16.39 0.29 -17.83
C ASN A 119 -16.99 -0.77 -18.78
N PRO A 120 -18.29 -1.08 -18.70
CA PRO A 120 -18.89 -2.19 -19.45
C PRO A 120 -18.73 -2.06 -20.96
N GLU A 121 -18.67 -0.83 -21.48
CA GLU A 121 -18.57 -0.53 -22.91
C GLU A 121 -17.12 -0.51 -23.45
N ALA A 122 -16.11 -0.70 -22.59
CA ALA A 122 -14.72 -0.62 -23.04
C ALA A 122 -14.33 -1.81 -23.93
N LYS A 123 -13.87 -1.51 -25.14
CA LYS A 123 -13.37 -2.51 -26.12
C LYS A 123 -11.85 -2.48 -26.25
N THR A 124 -11.24 -1.35 -25.86
CA THR A 124 -9.79 -1.14 -25.84
C THR A 124 -9.30 -0.63 -24.48
N ILE A 125 -7.97 -0.60 -24.31
CA ILE A 125 -7.34 0.03 -23.13
C ILE A 125 -7.61 1.54 -23.15
N GLU A 126 -7.58 2.15 -24.33
CA GLU A 126 -7.83 3.56 -24.57
C GLU A 126 -9.26 3.94 -24.13
N ASP A 127 -10.27 3.13 -24.48
CA ASP A 127 -11.65 3.32 -24.00
C ASP A 127 -11.71 3.28 -22.48
N SER A 128 -10.96 2.35 -21.87
CA SER A 128 -10.91 2.18 -20.42
C SER A 128 -10.29 3.40 -19.73
N LEU A 129 -9.18 3.91 -20.27
CA LEU A 129 -8.51 5.12 -19.79
C LEU A 129 -9.41 6.35 -19.96
N GLN A 130 -10.11 6.47 -21.08
CA GLN A 130 -11.08 7.54 -21.31
C GLN A 130 -12.23 7.51 -20.28
N LYS A 131 -12.78 6.32 -19.99
CA LYS A 131 -13.85 6.19 -18.98
C LYS A 131 -13.37 6.48 -17.56
N ILE A 132 -12.15 6.02 -17.21
CA ILE A 132 -11.51 6.41 -15.96
C ILE A 132 -11.40 7.93 -15.90
N TRP A 133 -10.95 8.56 -16.97
CA TRP A 133 -10.79 10.00 -17.07
C TRP A 133 -12.09 10.78 -16.84
N GLU A 134 -13.16 10.38 -17.52
CA GLU A 134 -14.50 10.94 -17.33
C GLU A 134 -14.90 10.86 -15.86
N LYS A 135 -14.73 9.70 -15.23
CA LYS A 135 -15.09 9.48 -13.83
C LYS A 135 -14.26 10.34 -12.87
N ILE A 136 -12.92 10.32 -12.97
CA ILE A 136 -12.09 11.07 -12.03
C ILE A 136 -12.25 12.58 -12.20
N ASN A 137 -12.53 13.04 -13.42
CA ASN A 137 -12.79 14.46 -13.70
C ASN A 137 -14.08 14.95 -13.03
N THR A 138 -15.15 14.14 -13.07
CA THR A 138 -16.40 14.47 -12.37
C THR A 138 -16.25 14.51 -10.85
N GLN A 139 -15.29 13.77 -10.29
CA GLN A 139 -15.11 13.63 -8.84
C GLN A 139 -14.10 14.61 -8.23
N ASN A 140 -13.10 15.06 -8.98
CA ASN A 140 -11.92 15.74 -8.42
C ASN A 140 -11.60 17.09 -9.08
N THR A 141 -12.47 17.62 -9.93
CA THR A 141 -12.28 18.91 -10.62
C THR A 141 -10.91 18.99 -11.33
N ILE A 142 -10.54 17.92 -12.05
CA ILE A 142 -9.21 17.78 -12.65
C ILE A 142 -9.15 18.59 -13.94
N ASN A 143 -8.17 19.49 -14.07
CA ASN A 143 -7.95 20.15 -15.36
C ASN A 143 -7.30 19.15 -16.34
N LYS A 144 -8.08 18.71 -17.34
CA LYS A 144 -7.65 17.71 -18.32
C LYS A 144 -6.41 18.12 -19.12
N ASN A 145 -6.18 19.41 -19.29
CA ASN A 145 -5.03 19.92 -20.06
C ASN A 145 -3.72 19.84 -19.27
N ASN A 146 -3.80 19.61 -17.96
CA ASN A 146 -2.67 19.61 -17.04
C ASN A 146 -2.31 18.21 -16.54
N CYS A 147 -2.92 17.16 -17.08
CA CYS A 147 -2.77 15.80 -16.58
C CYS A 147 -2.87 14.80 -17.74
N LYS A 148 -2.00 13.78 -17.76
CA LYS A 148 -2.03 12.70 -18.76
C LYS A 148 -1.73 11.35 -18.15
N PHE A 149 -2.27 10.30 -18.77
CA PHE A 149 -1.82 8.95 -18.51
C PHE A 149 -0.47 8.70 -19.18
N LYS A 150 0.49 8.16 -18.42
CA LYS A 150 1.78 7.69 -18.91
C LYS A 150 1.88 6.20 -18.62
N LYS A 151 2.12 5.40 -19.65
CA LYS A 151 2.38 3.96 -19.49
C LYS A 151 3.63 3.75 -18.63
N ASP A 152 3.53 2.90 -17.63
CA ASP A 152 4.64 2.49 -16.78
C ASP A 152 5.05 1.06 -17.15
N ILE A 153 6.17 0.96 -17.86
CA ILE A 153 6.69 -0.31 -18.38
C ILE A 153 7.15 -1.23 -17.24
N ASN A 154 7.59 -0.68 -16.11
CA ASN A 154 8.11 -1.46 -14.97
C ASN A 154 6.99 -2.07 -14.12
N LEU A 155 5.79 -1.49 -14.18
CA LEU A 155 4.59 -1.99 -13.49
C LEU A 155 3.67 -2.81 -14.40
N SER A 156 3.91 -2.77 -15.72
CA SER A 156 3.21 -3.59 -16.70
C SER A 156 3.76 -5.02 -16.72
N ASP A 157 2.92 -5.99 -17.09
CA ASP A 157 3.31 -7.39 -17.23
C ASP A 157 2.65 -8.03 -18.46
N LYS A 158 2.83 -9.34 -18.67
CA LYS A 158 2.26 -10.05 -19.84
C LYS A 158 0.74 -10.07 -19.87
N GLU A 159 0.08 -9.85 -18.74
CA GLU A 159 -1.37 -9.99 -18.58
C GLU A 159 -2.06 -8.63 -18.40
N SER A 160 -1.29 -7.55 -18.25
CA SER A 160 -1.82 -6.25 -17.90
C SER A 160 -0.89 -5.09 -18.22
N GLU A 161 -1.48 -3.92 -18.44
CA GLU A 161 -0.77 -2.67 -18.63
C GLU A 161 -0.98 -1.74 -17.44
N ALA A 162 0.08 -1.05 -17.04
CA ALA A 162 0.06 -0.09 -15.96
C ALA A 162 0.20 1.34 -16.48
N TYR A 163 -0.60 2.26 -15.95
CA TYR A 163 -0.59 3.68 -16.31
C TYR A 163 -0.55 4.54 -15.06
N THR A 164 0.36 5.50 -15.02
CA THR A 164 0.42 6.54 -13.98
C THR A 164 -0.26 7.80 -14.50
N LEU A 165 -0.98 8.50 -13.62
CA LEU A 165 -1.53 9.80 -13.94
C LEU A 165 -0.54 10.87 -13.49
N ILE A 166 0.02 11.61 -14.45
CA ILE A 166 1.07 12.59 -14.21
C ILE A 166 0.65 13.98 -14.67
N LYS A 167 1.17 15.01 -14.01
CA LYS A 167 1.00 16.41 -14.45
C LYS A 167 1.66 16.65 -15.81
N THR A 168 1.02 17.47 -16.64
CA THR A 168 1.58 18.04 -17.89
C THR A 168 1.88 19.53 -17.70
N GLY A 169 2.96 20.00 -18.31
CA GLY A 169 3.38 21.40 -18.26
C GLY A 169 4.68 21.65 -17.48
N THR A 170 5.47 22.62 -17.95
CA THR A 170 6.72 23.08 -17.34
C THR A 170 6.41 24.07 -16.22
N GLY A 171 6.21 23.54 -15.01
CA GLY A 171 5.91 24.36 -13.83
C GLY A 171 5.84 23.49 -12.58
N MET A 172 7.01 23.07 -12.10
CA MET A 172 7.18 22.24 -10.89
C MET A 172 6.81 22.98 -9.58
N SER A 173 6.45 24.26 -9.63
CA SER A 173 6.03 25.01 -8.45
C SER A 173 4.54 25.33 -8.51
N GLN A 174 3.71 24.35 -8.16
CA GLN A 174 2.42 24.65 -7.54
C GLN A 174 2.23 23.64 -6.42
N THR A 175 2.23 24.14 -5.19
CA THR A 175 1.81 23.41 -4.01
C THR A 175 0.36 22.92 -4.21
N GLY A 176 0.19 21.63 -4.51
CA GLY A 176 -1.12 20.99 -4.68
C GLY A 176 -1.10 19.85 -5.71
N THR A 177 -1.98 18.87 -5.56
CA THR A 177 -2.20 17.83 -6.59
C THR A 177 -2.98 18.43 -7.76
N THR A 178 -2.33 18.52 -8.92
CA THR A 178 -2.95 19.00 -10.17
C THR A 178 -3.90 17.96 -10.76
N CYS A 179 -3.66 16.67 -10.50
CA CYS A 179 -4.45 15.55 -11.02
C CYS A 179 -5.30 14.84 -9.95
N GLY A 180 -5.63 15.54 -8.87
CA GLY A 180 -6.42 15.03 -7.76
C GLY A 180 -5.73 13.89 -6.99
N ASP A 181 -6.53 13.08 -6.30
CA ASP A 181 -6.01 11.99 -5.43
C ASP A 181 -5.31 10.86 -6.19
N TYR A 182 -5.52 10.78 -7.51
CA TYR A 182 -4.96 9.78 -8.39
C TYR A 182 -3.57 10.16 -8.94
N GLU A 183 -3.13 11.41 -8.73
CA GLU A 183 -1.83 11.88 -9.19
C GLU A 183 -0.68 11.06 -8.59
N TYR A 184 0.19 10.57 -9.47
CA TYR A 184 1.48 10.01 -9.10
C TYR A 184 2.43 11.13 -8.67
N ILE A 185 2.92 11.04 -7.42
CA ILE A 185 3.91 11.98 -6.87
C ILE A 185 5.19 11.18 -6.61
N GLU A 186 6.33 11.67 -7.10
CA GLU A 186 7.67 11.08 -6.94
C GLU A 186 8.21 11.16 -5.48
N ASN A 187 7.38 10.77 -4.50
CA ASN A 187 7.76 10.66 -3.08
C ASN A 187 7.72 9.21 -2.59
N GLY A 188 7.78 8.25 -3.52
CA GLY A 188 7.89 6.81 -3.27
C GLY A 188 6.56 6.08 -3.00
N ASN A 189 5.43 6.78 -2.95
CA ASN A 189 4.13 6.12 -3.04
C ASN A 189 3.89 5.69 -4.48
N LYS A 190 3.46 4.43 -4.68
CA LYS A 190 3.08 3.93 -6.00
C LYS A 190 1.59 4.16 -6.20
N LYS A 191 1.25 5.03 -7.14
CA LYS A 191 -0.11 5.28 -7.58
C LYS A 191 -0.22 5.01 -9.07
N TYR A 192 -1.00 4.01 -9.45
CA TYR A 192 -1.13 3.62 -10.85
C TYR A 192 -2.45 2.92 -11.11
N PHE A 193 -2.88 2.92 -12.37
CA PHE A 193 -4.00 2.15 -12.87
C PHE A 193 -3.46 0.89 -13.54
N LYS A 194 -3.96 -0.27 -13.15
CA LYS A 194 -3.65 -1.56 -13.77
C LYS A 194 -4.86 -2.02 -14.58
N ILE A 195 -4.64 -2.29 -15.86
CA ILE A 195 -5.68 -2.69 -16.82
C ILE A 195 -5.32 -4.08 -17.33
N PHE A 196 -6.10 -5.08 -16.94
CA PHE A 196 -5.88 -6.46 -17.37
C PHE A 196 -6.36 -6.65 -18.81
N LEU A 197 -5.51 -7.22 -19.67
CA LEU A 197 -5.78 -7.36 -21.10
C LEU A 197 -7.05 -8.17 -21.39
N LYS A 198 -7.34 -9.18 -20.57
CA LYS A 198 -8.56 -10.02 -20.69
C LYS A 198 -9.79 -9.44 -19.98
N ARG A 199 -9.64 -8.35 -19.23
CA ARG A 199 -10.69 -7.74 -18.39
C ARG A 199 -10.59 -6.21 -18.40
N ILE A 200 -10.45 -5.63 -19.59
CA ILE A 200 -10.33 -4.18 -19.77
C ILE A 200 -11.51 -3.40 -19.18
N THR A 201 -12.69 -4.02 -19.10
CA THR A 201 -13.92 -3.43 -18.53
C THR A 201 -13.87 -3.22 -17.01
N LYS A 202 -12.87 -3.77 -16.31
CA LYS A 202 -12.69 -3.63 -14.85
C LYS A 202 -11.27 -3.17 -14.50
N PRO A 203 -10.85 -1.94 -14.87
CA PRO A 203 -9.53 -1.46 -14.51
C PRO A 203 -9.47 -1.17 -13.00
N ILE A 204 -8.30 -1.35 -12.41
CA ILE A 204 -8.08 -1.12 -10.98
C ILE A 204 -7.11 0.03 -10.76
N PHE A 205 -7.42 0.92 -9.84
CA PHE A 205 -6.45 1.88 -9.31
C PHE A 205 -5.79 1.29 -8.06
N ILE A 206 -4.47 1.43 -7.96
CA ILE A 206 -3.66 0.95 -6.85
C ILE A 206 -2.91 2.15 -6.26
N ASN A 207 -3.02 2.31 -4.93
CA ASN A 207 -2.32 3.33 -4.14
C ASN A 207 -1.58 2.63 -2.99
N GLN A 208 -0.33 2.29 -3.24
CA GLN A 208 0.55 1.65 -2.28
C GLN A 208 1.49 2.67 -1.65
N THR A 209 1.51 2.69 -0.32
CA THR A 209 2.44 3.55 0.42
C THR A 209 3.85 2.96 0.38
N LYS A 210 4.87 3.83 0.27
CA LYS A 210 6.29 3.42 0.22
C LYS A 210 6.69 2.57 1.42
N ASP A 211 6.16 2.94 2.59
CA ASP A 211 6.70 2.51 3.86
C ASP A 211 6.26 1.10 4.25
N LYS A 212 5.08 0.65 3.78
CA LYS A 212 4.56 -0.70 4.06
C LYS A 212 3.66 -1.22 2.94
N GLN A 213 4.08 -2.31 2.31
CA GLN A 213 3.24 -3.10 1.42
C GLN A 213 2.22 -3.92 2.24
N LEU A 214 1.07 -3.32 2.52
CA LEU A 214 0.00 -3.97 3.32
C LEU A 214 -0.91 -4.87 2.50
N PHE A 215 -0.67 -5.05 1.20
CA PHE A 215 -1.39 -6.01 0.37
C PHE A 215 -0.50 -6.58 -0.72
N ASP A 216 -0.83 -7.79 -1.14
CA ASP A 216 -0.10 -8.49 -2.21
C ASP A 216 -0.65 -8.13 -3.59
N GLU A 217 0.00 -7.18 -4.25
CA GLU A 217 -0.34 -6.71 -5.60
C GLU A 217 -0.28 -7.81 -6.66
N LYS A 218 0.58 -8.82 -6.48
CA LYS A 218 0.77 -9.88 -7.49
C LYS A 218 -0.37 -10.88 -7.51
N ASN A 219 -1.06 -11.02 -6.38
CA ASN A 219 -2.12 -12.00 -6.18
C ASN A 219 -3.51 -11.37 -6.05
N ILE A 220 -3.69 -10.14 -6.57
CA ILE A 220 -5.02 -9.53 -6.71
C ILE A 220 -5.81 -10.28 -7.78
N LYS A 221 -7.00 -10.75 -7.44
CA LYS A 221 -7.93 -11.37 -8.38
C LYS A 221 -9.19 -10.52 -8.51
N LEU A 222 -9.59 -10.29 -9.76
CA LEU A 222 -10.91 -9.76 -10.08
C LEU A 222 -11.95 -10.86 -9.90
N ILE A 223 -12.92 -10.62 -9.02
CA ILE A 223 -14.09 -11.50 -8.85
C ILE A 223 -15.31 -10.84 -9.51
N ASN A 224 -16.30 -11.67 -9.87
CA ASN A 224 -17.41 -11.22 -10.71
C ASN A 224 -18.41 -10.38 -9.95
#